data_AF-A0A226DBM2-F1
#
_entry.id   AF-A0A226DBM2-F1
#
_cell.length_a   1.000
_cell.length_b   1.000
_cell.length_c   1.000
_cell.angle_alpha   90.00
_cell.angle_beta   90.00
_cell.angle_gamma   90.00
#
_symmetry.space_group_name_H-M   'P 1'
#
loop_
_entity.id
_entity.type
_entity.pdbx_description
1 polymer ?
#
loop_
_entity_poly.entity_id
_entity_poly.type
_entity_poly.pdbx_seq_one_letter_code
_entity_poly.pdbx_strand_id
1 'polypeptide(L)'
;MLGKLLSKKMEGTPDPHFLASLKNHSLIGYGSYGVVAKTVYPTVHNPKIMKQVATKFLFLSDTLKVNEHEGILQEFNKLTSLSHPNLVERQHLAGKQFTATEVAHLMKRFSSEDQSSKLWYVVEAKNAKRIAGITMVMDLYGENLQQWVNQVPERIDRRVEFTQVQVCLDVSNGLKYLHEQKILHRNLKPKNILFSEAGFKLPMKLGDFGFPALPPIRPSKSQTTKHTINLDYTAPGSLSRTYTPQDDLFSLGLIIWETVQLLKFVERKNLFDRLVNGRDENLVNDNKVMPKVRELVVGLVVNKSMNFEQALRIIGNWQVAQNVDEFQYCLDHVTAGGVIQLVDVVYEGNFVLEKDNVRIFVLEGRGGKPVIKGQIGRSAACLEISSDNCSISGIKVVGNEGTTGIFLKGSRNTVQDVELSGGSSYGVRSEGVENKLENLTISDYSDIGIQISGGNSVVNKIKLENITSHGIYVYSDNSTVSNVTCSNAKNGIEVLGSSNKFGNIKLDKNSGKERFSGVKLYKNAHDTTIENLTCSGYLREKGDWGLEIESLNTTVNNSGCGPIRLKRRDVTLTNVDGGEVIQVGEDVVNVKLINCRAEKLVSKTEVKTTDCKFREVSQ
;
A
#
# COMPACT_ATOMS: atom_id res chain seq x y z
N MET A 1 7.93 48.68 26.61
CA MET A 1 7.48 47.70 27.63
C MET A 1 7.52 46.27 27.09
N LEU A 2 7.05 46.02 25.87
CA LEU A 2 7.11 44.71 25.20
C LEU A 2 8.53 44.16 25.00
N GLY A 3 9.50 45.01 24.59
CA GLY A 3 10.92 44.63 24.52
C GLY A 3 11.55 44.19 25.85
N LYS A 4 10.98 44.57 27.00
CA LYS A 4 11.41 44.13 28.35
C LYS A 4 10.72 42.82 28.80
N LEU A 5 9.54 42.52 28.27
CA LEU A 5 8.81 41.27 28.51
C LEU A 5 9.38 40.15 27.61
N LEU A 6 9.69 40.50 26.35
CA LEU A 6 10.43 39.66 25.42
C LEU A 6 11.87 39.43 25.91
N SER A 7 12.58 40.42 26.45
CA SER A 7 13.94 40.21 26.99
C SER A 7 14.03 39.29 28.20
N LYS A 8 12.91 39.02 28.90
CA LYS A 8 12.86 38.10 30.07
C LYS A 8 12.46 36.67 29.70
N LYS A 9 11.83 36.44 28.56
CA LYS A 9 11.45 35.09 28.04
C LYS A 9 12.20 34.67 26.77
N MET A 10 12.87 35.60 26.10
CA MET A 10 13.72 35.39 24.91
C MET A 10 15.20 35.53 25.29
N GLU A 11 15.68 34.67 26.19
CA GLU A 11 17.12 34.52 26.43
C GLU A 11 17.78 33.80 25.25
N GLY A 12 17.99 34.55 24.17
CA GLY A 12 19.10 34.33 23.26
C GLY A 12 19.94 35.59 23.30
N THR A 13 21.18 35.49 23.76
CA THR A 13 22.14 36.58 23.60
C THR A 13 22.13 37.02 22.13
N PRO A 14 22.15 38.33 21.82
CA PRO A 14 22.25 38.77 20.44
C PRO A 14 23.52 38.18 19.86
N ASP A 15 23.39 37.19 18.97
CA ASP A 15 24.53 36.53 18.35
C ASP A 15 25.33 37.60 17.57
N PRO A 16 26.52 38.01 18.05
CA PRO A 16 27.32 39.03 17.38
C PRO A 16 27.82 38.53 16.01
N HIS A 17 27.73 37.22 15.75
CA HIS A 17 28.04 36.59 14.48
C HIS A 17 26.83 36.45 13.55
N PHE A 18 25.64 36.94 13.91
CA PHE A 18 24.45 36.85 13.06
C PHE A 18 24.65 37.45 11.66
N LEU A 19 25.27 38.64 11.58
CA LEU A 19 25.60 39.23 10.28
C LEU A 19 26.66 38.40 9.53
N ALA A 20 27.55 37.72 10.26
CA ALA A 20 28.55 36.83 9.68
C ALA A 20 27.93 35.54 9.11
N SER A 21 26.97 34.92 9.82
CA SER A 21 26.23 33.75 9.33
C SER A 21 25.34 34.10 8.12
N LEU A 22 24.93 35.36 8.01
CA LEU A 22 24.24 35.88 6.84
C LEU A 22 25.15 36.32 5.67
N LYS A 23 26.48 36.40 5.80
CA LYS A 23 27.34 36.92 4.69
C LYS A 23 27.10 36.18 3.35
N ASN A 24 26.82 34.88 3.42
CA ASN A 24 26.59 34.01 2.26
C ASN A 24 25.12 33.62 2.05
N HIS A 25 24.16 34.42 2.54
CA HIS A 25 22.74 34.11 2.37
C HIS A 25 22.23 34.40 0.96
N SER A 26 21.28 33.59 0.47
CA SER A 26 20.48 33.90 -0.73
C SER A 26 19.00 33.89 -0.36
N LEU A 27 18.25 34.91 -0.77
CA LEU A 27 16.82 34.95 -0.53
C LEU A 27 16.13 33.91 -1.42
N ILE A 28 15.30 33.06 -0.81
CA ILE A 28 14.59 31.98 -1.50
C ILE A 28 13.07 32.14 -1.43
N GLY A 29 12.58 33.06 -0.60
CA GLY A 29 11.16 33.36 -0.53
C GLY A 29 10.84 34.57 0.34
N TYR A 30 9.60 35.05 0.23
CA TYR A 30 9.06 36.10 1.07
C TYR A 30 7.54 35.94 1.22
N GLY A 31 6.99 36.43 2.32
CA GLY A 31 5.56 36.39 2.60
C GLY A 31 5.08 37.66 3.30
N SER A 32 3.81 37.66 3.70
CA SER A 32 3.12 38.81 4.29
C SER A 32 3.71 39.30 5.63
N TYR A 33 4.50 38.45 6.30
CA TYR A 33 5.01 38.68 7.65
C TYR A 33 6.54 38.56 7.75
N GLY A 34 7.25 38.32 6.65
CA GLY A 34 8.69 38.05 6.72
C GLY A 34 9.35 37.55 5.45
N VAL A 35 10.61 37.14 5.58
CA VAL A 35 11.48 36.70 4.48
C VAL A 35 12.11 35.35 4.80
N VAL A 36 12.39 34.55 3.77
CA VAL A 36 13.08 33.26 3.88
C VAL A 36 14.39 33.33 3.10
N ALA A 37 15.48 33.04 3.78
CA ALA A 37 16.80 32.98 3.18
C ALA A 37 17.38 31.58 3.32
N LYS A 38 18.07 31.12 2.29
CA LYS A 38 19.04 30.03 2.40
C LYS A 38 20.23 30.57 3.18
N THR A 39 20.51 29.95 4.32
CA THR A 39 21.62 30.32 5.21
C THR A 39 22.44 29.08 5.54
N VAL A 40 23.44 29.25 6.40
CA VAL A 40 24.27 28.15 6.88
C VAL A 40 24.18 28.12 8.41
N TYR A 41 23.91 26.94 8.96
CA TYR A 41 23.71 26.75 10.40
C TYR A 41 24.50 25.53 10.90
N PRO A 42 25.06 25.56 12.12
CA PRO A 42 25.79 24.43 12.68
C PRO A 42 24.88 23.21 12.88
N THR A 43 25.39 22.01 12.60
CA THR A 43 24.63 20.77 12.83
C THR A 43 24.52 20.46 14.32
N VAL A 44 23.37 19.88 14.72
CA VAL A 44 23.07 19.54 16.12
C VAL A 44 24.09 18.54 16.71
N HIS A 45 24.58 17.60 15.91
CA HIS A 45 25.53 16.58 16.36
C HIS A 45 27.01 17.04 16.33
N ASN A 46 27.34 18.05 15.51
CA ASN A 46 28.69 18.60 15.46
C ASN A 46 28.65 20.10 15.10
N PRO A 47 28.83 20.99 16.08
CA PRO A 47 28.81 22.44 15.87
C PRO A 47 29.88 22.97 14.91
N LYS A 48 30.91 22.18 14.58
CA LYS A 48 31.95 22.54 13.59
C LYS A 48 31.51 22.26 12.14
N ILE A 49 30.48 21.43 11.94
CA ILE A 49 29.96 21.11 10.61
C ILE A 49 28.79 22.06 10.32
N MET A 50 28.89 22.76 9.21
CA MET A 50 27.95 23.79 8.78
C MET A 50 27.05 23.21 7.67
N LYS A 51 25.73 23.19 7.87
CA LYS A 51 24.74 22.68 6.91
C LYS A 51 23.99 23.84 6.24
N GLN A 52 23.65 23.70 4.96
CA GLN A 52 22.73 24.61 4.30
C GLN A 52 21.30 24.38 4.83
N VAL A 53 20.65 25.46 5.23
CA VAL A 53 19.31 25.45 5.84
C VAL A 53 18.44 26.55 5.24
N ALA A 54 17.13 26.46 5.46
CA ALA A 54 16.22 27.56 5.23
C ALA A 54 15.98 28.30 6.55
N THR A 55 16.27 29.60 6.60
CA THR A 55 15.96 30.45 7.75
C THR A 55 14.86 31.43 7.40
N LYS A 56 13.76 31.35 8.14
CA LYS A 56 12.65 32.29 8.05
C LYS A 56 12.76 33.36 9.12
N PHE A 57 12.70 34.61 8.70
CA PHE A 57 12.71 35.80 9.54
C PHE A 57 11.33 36.43 9.51
N LEU A 58 10.63 36.40 10.64
CA LEU A 58 9.34 37.04 10.84
C LEU A 58 9.55 38.33 11.63
N PHE A 59 8.95 39.42 11.19
CA PHE A 59 9.02 40.71 11.88
C PHE A 59 7.65 41.03 12.47
N LEU A 60 7.62 41.29 13.78
CA LEU A 60 6.40 41.58 14.52
C LEU A 60 6.16 43.10 14.52
N SER A 61 4.94 43.53 14.25
CA SER A 61 4.54 44.95 14.32
C SER A 61 4.28 45.36 15.77
N ASP A 62 4.63 46.59 16.13
CA ASP A 62 4.34 47.20 17.44
C ASP A 62 2.84 47.56 17.63
N THR A 63 2.01 47.39 16.60
CA THR A 63 0.57 47.68 16.63
C THR A 63 -0.30 46.54 17.20
N LEU A 64 0.28 45.37 17.49
CA LEU A 64 -0.44 44.22 18.06
C LEU A 64 -0.57 44.37 19.58
N LYS A 65 -1.70 43.94 20.15
CA LYS A 65 -1.92 43.98 21.61
C LYS A 65 -1.06 42.93 22.31
N VAL A 66 -0.69 43.19 23.57
CA VAL A 66 0.16 42.30 24.40
C VAL A 66 -0.35 40.85 24.41
N ASN A 67 -1.66 40.66 24.52
CA ASN A 67 -2.30 39.33 24.56
C ASN A 67 -2.20 38.59 23.21
N GLU A 68 -2.16 39.32 22.10
CA GLU A 68 -1.99 38.74 20.76
C GLU A 68 -0.56 38.21 20.58
N HIS A 69 0.44 38.88 21.16
CA HIS A 69 1.82 38.41 21.16
C HIS A 69 2.06 37.13 21.98
N GLU A 70 1.40 36.98 23.13
CA GLU A 70 1.50 35.74 23.93
C GLU A 70 0.85 34.55 23.22
N GLY A 71 -0.30 34.77 22.56
CA GLY A 71 -0.95 33.76 21.72
C GLY A 71 -0.07 33.30 20.55
N ILE A 72 0.61 34.25 19.88
CA ILE A 72 1.61 33.94 18.84
C ILE A 72 2.69 33.02 19.42
N LEU A 73 3.37 33.42 20.49
CA LEU A 73 4.48 32.63 21.06
C LEU A 73 4.03 31.24 21.54
N GLN A 74 2.83 31.13 22.10
CA GLN A 74 2.26 29.83 22.49
C GLN A 74 1.96 28.93 21.28
N GLU A 75 1.34 29.46 20.22
CA GLU A 75 1.12 28.70 18.99
C GLU A 75 2.46 28.28 18.35
N PHE A 76 3.46 29.16 18.35
CA PHE A 76 4.79 28.88 17.81
C PHE A 76 5.57 27.84 18.63
N ASN A 77 5.47 27.84 19.96
CA ASN A 77 6.09 26.81 20.80
C ASN A 77 5.47 25.41 20.61
N LYS A 78 4.18 25.32 20.26
CA LYS A 78 3.57 24.03 19.88
C LYS A 78 4.19 23.45 18.61
N LEU A 79 4.82 24.27 17.77
CA LEU A 79 5.41 23.84 16.51
C LEU A 79 6.78 23.15 16.66
N THR A 80 7.49 23.38 17.77
CA THR A 80 8.86 22.85 17.96
C THR A 80 8.89 21.36 18.30
N SER A 81 7.78 20.79 18.76
CA SER A 81 7.66 19.36 19.09
C SER A 81 7.02 18.52 17.98
N LEU A 82 6.65 19.15 16.86
CA LEU A 82 6.01 18.44 15.74
C LEU A 82 7.08 17.83 14.86
N SER A 83 6.96 16.53 14.62
CA SER A 83 7.77 15.80 13.65
C SER A 83 6.88 14.83 12.90
N HIS A 84 6.92 14.91 11.57
CA HIS A 84 6.13 14.08 10.68
C HIS A 84 6.78 14.05 9.30
N PRO A 85 6.80 12.90 8.58
CA PRO A 85 7.47 12.77 7.29
C PRO A 85 6.97 13.76 6.23
N ASN A 86 5.73 14.25 6.32
CA ASN A 86 5.16 15.22 5.38
C ASN A 86 5.13 16.68 5.88
N LEU A 87 5.89 17.03 6.93
CA LEU A 87 6.02 18.40 7.40
C LEU A 87 7.46 18.91 7.23
N VAL A 88 7.61 20.22 7.06
CA VAL A 88 8.91 20.91 7.11
C VAL A 88 9.49 20.79 8.51
N GLU A 89 10.66 20.16 8.62
CA GLU A 89 11.35 19.96 9.90
C GLU A 89 11.98 21.27 10.38
N ARG A 90 11.83 21.55 11.69
CA ARG A 90 12.38 22.74 12.34
C ARG A 90 13.49 22.32 13.26
N GLN A 91 14.66 22.92 13.06
CA GLN A 91 15.82 22.66 13.90
C GLN A 91 15.91 23.63 15.07
N HIS A 92 15.51 24.90 14.84
CA HIS A 92 15.65 25.94 15.84
C HIS A 92 14.61 27.04 15.67
N LEU A 93 14.08 27.54 16.78
CA LEU A 93 13.15 28.66 16.82
C LEU A 93 13.59 29.62 17.93
N ALA A 94 13.84 30.88 17.57
CA ALA A 94 14.27 31.88 18.53
C ALA A 94 13.66 33.26 18.27
N GLY A 95 13.32 33.96 19.34
CA GLY A 95 13.02 35.38 19.29
C GLY A 95 14.30 36.20 19.11
N LYS A 96 14.21 37.29 18.34
CA LYS A 96 15.33 38.21 18.11
C LYS A 96 14.86 39.65 18.00
N GLN A 97 15.66 40.57 18.53
CA GLN A 97 15.53 42.01 18.28
C GLN A 97 16.46 42.39 17.12
N PHE A 98 15.89 42.82 16.00
CA PHE A 98 16.64 43.18 14.79
C PHE A 98 16.89 44.69 14.74
N THR A 99 18.13 45.08 14.46
CA THR A 99 18.50 46.46 14.17
C THR A 99 18.12 46.85 12.74
N ALA A 100 17.98 48.15 12.47
CA ALA A 100 17.77 48.66 11.11
C ALA A 100 18.84 48.18 10.12
N THR A 101 20.10 48.05 10.58
CA THR A 101 21.22 47.56 9.76
C THR A 101 21.08 46.09 9.41
N GLU A 102 20.66 45.25 10.35
CA GLU A 102 20.42 43.81 10.11
C GLU A 102 19.25 43.60 9.14
N VAL A 103 18.15 44.34 9.32
CA VAL A 103 17.01 44.29 8.40
C VAL A 103 17.43 44.77 7.02
N ALA A 104 18.15 45.89 6.91
CA ALA A 104 18.65 46.37 5.62
C ALA A 104 19.60 45.36 4.95
N HIS A 105 20.43 44.65 5.71
CA HIS A 105 21.33 43.62 5.18
C HIS A 105 20.57 42.41 4.63
N LEU A 106 19.54 41.94 5.35
CA LEU A 106 18.63 40.89 4.86
C LEU A 106 17.90 41.31 3.58
N MET A 107 17.59 42.60 3.43
CA MET A 107 16.84 43.12 2.29
C MET A 107 17.73 43.48 1.07
N LYS A 108 19.05 43.57 1.24
CA LYS A 108 19.99 44.07 0.21
C LYS A 108 20.04 43.20 -1.06
N ARG A 109 19.61 41.94 -0.98
CA ARG A 109 19.65 40.96 -2.10
C ARG A 109 18.30 40.74 -2.81
N PHE A 110 17.28 41.55 -2.52
CA PHE A 110 16.04 41.54 -3.32
C PHE A 110 16.25 42.24 -4.68
N SER A 111 15.51 41.81 -5.70
CA SER A 111 15.37 42.54 -6.97
C SER A 111 14.83 43.97 -6.71
N SER A 112 15.12 44.92 -7.60
CA SER A 112 14.68 46.32 -7.43
C SER A 112 13.15 46.48 -7.37
N GLU A 113 12.40 45.62 -8.06
CA GLU A 113 10.93 45.58 -7.99
C GLU A 113 10.42 45.11 -6.62
N ASP A 114 11.07 44.09 -6.03
CA ASP A 114 10.68 43.54 -4.72
C ASP A 114 11.03 44.46 -3.54
N GLN A 115 12.05 45.32 -3.70
CA GLN A 115 12.51 46.23 -2.64
C GLN A 115 11.46 47.32 -2.31
N SER A 116 10.76 47.83 -3.33
CA SER A 116 9.79 48.93 -3.18
C SER A 116 8.66 48.59 -2.20
N SER A 117 8.15 47.36 -2.26
CA SER A 117 7.06 46.86 -1.41
C SER A 117 7.50 46.49 0.02
N LYS A 118 8.80 46.47 0.29
CA LYS A 118 9.38 45.93 1.55
C LYS A 118 10.31 46.88 2.28
N LEU A 119 10.59 48.06 1.70
CA LEU A 119 11.26 49.18 2.36
C LEU A 119 10.62 49.55 3.71
N TRP A 120 9.34 49.26 3.90
CA TRP A 120 8.66 49.54 5.16
C TRP A 120 9.30 48.84 6.35
N TYR A 121 9.81 47.61 6.24
CA TYR A 121 10.50 46.95 7.36
C TYR A 121 11.78 47.69 7.76
N VAL A 122 12.50 48.23 6.77
CA VAL A 122 13.71 49.03 6.99
C VAL A 122 13.34 50.38 7.60
N VAL A 123 12.28 51.03 7.12
CA VAL A 123 11.76 52.29 7.67
C VAL A 123 11.28 52.11 9.11
N GLU A 124 10.53 51.05 9.38
CA GLU A 124 10.01 50.73 10.71
C GLU A 124 11.15 50.45 11.70
N ALA A 125 12.11 49.62 11.30
CA ALA A 125 13.29 49.34 12.12
C ALA A 125 14.15 50.60 12.37
N LYS A 126 14.22 51.53 11.42
CA LYS A 126 14.88 52.84 11.60
C LYS A 126 14.13 53.70 12.62
N ASN A 127 12.80 53.77 12.54
CA ASN A 127 11.97 54.55 13.45
C ASN A 127 11.98 53.98 14.88
N ALA A 128 11.84 52.66 15.03
CA ALA A 128 11.77 51.98 16.32
C ALA A 128 13.14 51.70 16.96
N LYS A 129 14.25 51.99 16.26
CA LYS A 129 15.66 51.60 16.57
C LYS A 129 15.91 50.08 16.55
N ARG A 130 14.95 49.26 17.03
CA ARG A 130 14.93 47.80 16.94
C ARG A 130 13.52 47.30 16.70
N ILE A 131 13.37 46.24 15.90
CA ILE A 131 12.10 45.55 15.67
C ILE A 131 12.16 44.12 16.25
N ALA A 132 11.12 43.71 16.96
CA ALA A 132 11.01 42.35 17.45
C ALA A 132 10.70 41.40 16.29
N GLY A 133 11.27 40.21 16.32
CA GLY A 133 11.00 39.19 15.32
C GLY A 133 11.32 37.78 15.80
N ILE A 134 10.99 36.81 14.95
CA ILE A 134 11.21 35.39 15.19
C ILE A 134 12.10 34.87 14.05
N THR A 135 13.11 34.10 14.42
CA THR A 135 13.98 33.36 13.50
C THR A 135 13.64 31.88 13.61
N MET A 136 13.33 31.26 12.49
CA MET A 136 13.05 29.82 12.41
C MET A 136 14.03 29.18 11.43
N VAL A 137 14.86 28.28 11.94
CA VAL A 137 15.79 27.47 11.14
C VAL A 137 15.13 26.14 10.83
N MET A 138 15.07 25.82 9.54
CA MET A 138 14.39 24.66 8.99
C MET A 138 15.33 23.94 8.04
N ASP A 139 15.06 22.66 7.82
CA ASP A 139 15.71 21.96 6.72
C ASP A 139 15.40 22.66 5.38
N LEU A 140 16.40 22.65 4.49
CA LEU A 140 16.27 23.18 3.15
C LEU A 140 15.67 22.10 2.25
N TYR A 141 14.54 22.42 1.64
CA TYR A 141 13.79 21.53 0.75
C TYR A 141 13.89 21.97 -0.72
N GLY A 142 13.34 21.16 -1.63
CA GLY A 142 13.33 21.39 -3.07
C GLY A 142 12.33 22.45 -3.52
N GLU A 143 11.94 22.37 -4.80
CA GLU A 143 10.94 23.23 -5.42
C GLU A 143 9.56 23.07 -4.75
N ASN A 144 8.65 24.02 -4.98
CA ASN A 144 7.27 23.94 -4.51
C ASN A 144 6.32 23.35 -5.56
N LEU A 145 5.16 22.88 -5.12
CA LEU A 145 4.13 22.28 -5.97
C LEU A 145 3.67 23.21 -7.09
N GLN A 146 3.63 24.53 -6.86
CA GLN A 146 3.27 25.48 -7.91
C GLN A 146 4.28 25.47 -9.06
N GLN A 147 5.58 25.40 -8.74
CA GLN A 147 6.63 25.30 -9.75
C GLN A 147 6.48 24.01 -10.56
N TRP A 148 6.18 22.90 -9.88
CA TRP A 148 5.95 21.61 -10.54
C TRP A 148 4.77 21.67 -11.50
N VAL A 149 3.56 22.06 -11.06
CA VAL A 149 2.36 22.13 -11.92
C VAL A 149 2.60 23.00 -13.17
N ASN A 150 3.34 24.10 -13.02
CA ASN A 150 3.66 24.99 -14.13
C ASN A 150 4.69 24.38 -15.10
N GLN A 151 5.67 23.63 -14.60
CA GLN A 151 6.75 23.02 -15.40
C GLN A 151 6.42 21.64 -15.96
N VAL A 152 5.33 21.01 -15.53
CA VAL A 152 4.90 19.70 -16.06
C VAL A 152 4.73 19.79 -17.59
N PRO A 153 5.38 18.91 -18.37
CA PRO A 153 5.33 18.91 -19.83
C PRO A 153 3.91 18.63 -20.34
N GLU A 154 3.60 19.10 -21.56
CA GLU A 154 2.28 18.85 -22.20
C GLU A 154 1.98 17.36 -22.36
N ARG A 155 3.02 16.55 -22.60
CA ARG A 155 2.88 15.10 -22.61
C ARG A 155 2.88 14.58 -21.18
N ILE A 156 1.70 14.23 -20.69
CA ILE A 156 1.52 13.53 -19.42
C ILE A 156 2.05 12.11 -19.56
N ASP A 157 3.12 11.82 -18.84
CA ASP A 157 3.65 10.47 -18.68
C ASP A 157 3.32 9.91 -17.29
N ARG A 158 3.70 8.66 -17.06
CA ARG A 158 3.38 7.94 -15.82
C ARG A 158 4.10 8.49 -14.59
N ARG A 159 5.23 9.18 -14.77
CA ARG A 159 5.95 9.80 -13.66
C ARG A 159 5.17 11.01 -13.15
N VAL A 160 4.58 11.78 -14.07
CA VAL A 160 3.66 12.87 -13.71
C VAL A 160 2.46 12.32 -12.96
N GLU A 161 1.82 11.28 -13.49
CA GLU A 161 0.65 10.61 -12.88
C GLU A 161 0.91 10.12 -11.45
N PHE A 162 2.03 9.43 -11.23
CA PHE A 162 2.46 8.99 -9.90
C PHE A 162 2.66 10.17 -8.96
N THR A 163 3.32 11.23 -9.44
CA THR A 163 3.57 12.44 -8.63
C THR A 163 2.26 13.12 -8.24
N GLN A 164 1.22 13.12 -9.09
CA GLN A 164 -0.09 13.67 -8.74
C GLN A 164 -0.70 12.97 -7.53
N VAL A 165 -0.71 11.62 -7.55
CA VAL A 165 -1.26 10.80 -6.47
C VAL A 165 -0.46 10.98 -5.19
N GLN A 166 0.88 10.92 -5.27
CA GLN A 166 1.74 11.06 -4.10
C GLN A 166 1.63 12.45 -3.47
N VAL A 167 1.52 13.51 -4.28
CA VAL A 167 1.26 14.87 -3.78
C VAL A 167 -0.04 14.90 -2.99
N CYS A 168 -1.13 14.36 -3.52
CA CYS A 168 -2.42 14.33 -2.83
C CYS A 168 -2.34 13.55 -1.50
N LEU A 169 -1.65 12.41 -1.49
CA LEU A 169 -1.45 11.59 -0.29
C LEU A 169 -0.64 12.32 0.77
N ASP A 170 0.56 12.79 0.41
CA ASP A 170 1.50 13.41 1.34
C ASP A 170 0.92 14.68 1.98
N VAL A 171 0.25 15.52 1.16
CA VAL A 171 -0.41 16.74 1.63
C VAL A 171 -1.55 16.39 2.58
N SER A 172 -2.34 15.37 2.27
CA SER A 172 -3.46 14.95 3.12
C SER A 172 -2.96 14.35 4.43
N ASN A 173 -1.92 13.52 4.41
CA ASN A 173 -1.32 12.94 5.62
C ASN A 173 -0.70 14.02 6.52
N GLY A 174 0.07 14.95 5.95
CA GLY A 174 0.63 16.08 6.69
C GLY A 174 -0.47 16.94 7.32
N LEU A 175 -1.55 17.23 6.60
CA LEU A 175 -2.65 18.04 7.12
C LEU A 175 -3.47 17.31 8.18
N LYS A 176 -3.70 15.99 8.04
CA LYS A 176 -4.35 15.14 9.05
C LYS A 176 -3.61 15.24 10.37
N TYR A 177 -2.29 15.03 10.33
CA TYR A 177 -1.44 15.10 11.51
C TYR A 177 -1.54 16.47 12.19
N LEU A 178 -1.52 17.58 11.44
CA LEU A 178 -1.73 18.91 12.04
C LEU A 178 -3.06 19.02 12.77
N HIS A 179 -4.15 18.56 12.15
CA HIS A 179 -5.49 18.60 12.76
C HIS A 179 -5.59 17.71 14.00
N GLU A 180 -4.94 16.55 14.01
CA GLU A 180 -4.82 15.67 15.19
C GLU A 180 -4.09 16.37 16.35
N GLN A 181 -3.03 17.11 16.02
CA GLN A 181 -2.30 17.97 16.97
C GLN A 181 -3.03 19.28 17.31
N LYS A 182 -4.30 19.44 16.87
CA LYS A 182 -5.14 20.61 17.09
C LYS A 182 -4.56 21.91 16.51
N ILE A 183 -3.86 21.78 15.39
CA ILE A 183 -3.25 22.90 14.66
C ILE A 183 -3.92 23.02 13.30
N LEU A 184 -4.37 24.23 12.99
CA LEU A 184 -4.92 24.59 11.68
C LEU A 184 -3.81 25.14 10.79
N HIS A 185 -3.82 24.81 9.50
CA HIS A 185 -2.80 25.31 8.58
C HIS A 185 -3.06 26.77 8.22
N ARG A 186 -4.31 27.14 7.87
CA ARG A 186 -4.77 28.53 7.58
C ARG A 186 -4.18 29.23 6.35
N ASN A 187 -3.19 28.62 5.70
CA ASN A 187 -2.47 29.17 4.54
C ASN A 187 -2.03 28.05 3.60
N LEU A 188 -2.85 27.00 3.49
CA LEU A 188 -2.55 25.86 2.62
C LEU A 188 -2.66 26.29 1.15
N LYS A 189 -1.57 26.15 0.41
CA LYS A 189 -1.46 26.53 -1.02
C LYS A 189 -0.25 25.86 -1.68
N PRO A 190 -0.22 25.71 -3.01
CA PRO A 190 0.88 25.02 -3.68
C PRO A 190 2.28 25.60 -3.41
N LYS A 191 2.41 26.92 -3.17
CA LYS A 191 3.69 27.55 -2.80
C LYS A 191 4.25 27.09 -1.44
N ASN A 192 3.39 26.59 -0.57
CA ASN A 192 3.75 26.15 0.78
C ASN A 192 3.91 24.62 0.87
N ILE A 193 3.85 23.92 -0.26
CA ILE A 193 4.01 22.47 -0.35
C ILE A 193 5.29 22.21 -1.13
N LEU A 194 6.31 21.67 -0.46
CA LEU A 194 7.68 21.55 -0.98
C LEU A 194 8.03 20.10 -1.28
N PHE A 195 8.80 19.85 -2.33
CA PHE A 195 9.43 18.55 -2.56
C PHE A 195 10.57 18.33 -1.57
N SER A 196 10.84 17.08 -1.20
CA SER A 196 11.87 16.73 -0.20
C SER A 196 13.26 17.21 -0.64
N GLU A 197 13.54 17.15 -1.93
CA GLU A 197 14.80 17.57 -2.54
C GLU A 197 14.58 18.22 -3.91
N ALA A 198 15.62 18.92 -4.39
CA ALA A 198 15.64 19.52 -5.72
C ALA A 198 15.42 18.49 -6.84
N GLY A 199 14.83 18.93 -7.94
CA GLY A 199 14.44 18.05 -9.04
C GLY A 199 13.13 17.31 -8.80
N PHE A 200 12.22 17.92 -8.02
CA PHE A 200 10.88 17.40 -7.75
C PHE A 200 10.86 16.00 -7.12
N LYS A 201 11.74 15.74 -6.14
CA LYS A 201 11.77 14.45 -5.44
C LYS A 201 10.77 14.40 -4.29
N LEU A 202 10.05 13.29 -4.21
CA LEU A 202 9.07 12.99 -3.15
C LEU A 202 9.80 12.52 -1.86
N PRO A 203 9.16 12.53 -0.68
CA PRO A 203 7.78 12.94 -0.40
C PRO A 203 7.60 14.46 -0.31
N MET A 204 6.34 14.93 -0.32
CA MET A 204 6.00 16.34 -0.09
C MET A 204 6.11 16.73 1.38
N LYS A 205 6.43 18.01 1.60
CA LYS A 205 6.63 18.66 2.91
C LYS A 205 5.74 19.90 3.00
N LEU A 206 4.77 19.90 3.91
CA LEU A 206 3.97 21.08 4.22
C LEU A 206 4.80 22.07 5.02
N GLY A 207 4.90 23.30 4.52
CA GLY A 207 5.52 24.43 5.20
C GLY A 207 4.49 25.49 5.59
N ASP A 208 4.94 26.54 6.27
CA ASP A 208 4.12 27.73 6.53
C ASP A 208 2.77 27.48 7.23
N PHE A 209 2.75 26.50 8.14
CA PHE A 209 1.60 26.13 8.97
C PHE A 209 1.72 26.65 10.41
N GLY A 210 0.59 26.67 11.13
CA GLY A 210 0.56 27.15 12.52
C GLY A 210 0.68 28.66 12.66
N PHE A 211 0.35 29.42 11.61
CA PHE A 211 0.31 30.87 11.72
C PHE A 211 -0.91 31.30 12.55
N PRO A 212 -0.73 32.19 13.53
CA PRO A 212 -1.85 32.85 14.20
C PRO A 212 -2.69 33.60 13.18
N ALA A 213 -3.99 33.72 13.45
CA ALA A 213 -4.92 34.53 12.67
C ALA A 213 -4.59 36.03 12.83
N LEU A 214 -3.41 36.43 12.39
CA LEU A 214 -2.95 37.81 12.49
C LEU A 214 -3.63 38.64 11.42
N PRO A 215 -4.17 39.83 11.78
CA PRO A 215 -4.54 40.80 10.78
C PRO A 215 -3.29 41.21 9.98
N PRO A 216 -3.40 41.41 8.65
CA PRO A 216 -2.30 41.93 7.85
C PRO A 216 -1.86 43.29 8.41
N ILE A 217 -0.56 43.58 8.35
CA ILE A 217 0.09 44.74 9.00
C ILE A 217 -0.38 46.10 8.41
N ARG A 218 -1.34 46.14 7.47
CA ARG A 218 -2.06 47.39 7.08
C ARG A 218 -3.52 47.18 6.70
N PRO A 219 -4.42 48.07 7.16
CA PRO A 219 -5.54 48.60 6.37
C PRO A 219 -5.09 49.89 5.68
N SER A 220 -4.60 49.82 4.43
CA SER A 220 -4.39 51.02 3.60
C SER A 220 -5.54 51.13 2.61
N LYS A 221 -6.30 52.25 2.68
CA LYS A 221 -7.44 52.55 1.79
C LYS A 221 -7.04 52.87 0.33
N SER A 222 -5.79 52.74 -0.09
CA SER A 222 -5.36 53.22 -1.41
C SER A 222 -4.38 52.34 -2.20
N GLN A 223 -4.11 51.11 -1.78
CA GLN A 223 -3.46 50.11 -2.64
C GLN A 223 -4.18 48.79 -2.52
N THR A 224 -4.64 48.27 -3.65
CA THR A 224 -5.39 47.02 -3.78
C THR A 224 -4.80 45.91 -2.91
N THR A 225 -5.50 45.58 -1.83
CA THR A 225 -5.24 44.51 -0.85
C THR A 225 -5.27 43.09 -1.44
N LYS A 226 -5.29 42.96 -2.77
CA LYS A 226 -5.35 41.70 -3.52
C LYS A 226 -4.07 40.85 -3.45
N HIS A 227 -2.94 41.39 -2.95
CA HIS A 227 -1.65 40.69 -2.96
C HIS A 227 -1.20 40.09 -1.63
N THR A 228 -1.87 40.38 -0.50
CA THR A 228 -1.35 40.01 0.84
C THR A 228 -2.08 38.82 1.49
N ILE A 229 -3.28 38.48 1.01
CA ILE A 229 -4.07 37.32 1.46
C ILE A 229 -4.26 36.39 0.27
N ASN A 230 -4.04 35.08 0.46
CA ASN A 230 -4.22 34.07 -0.59
C ASN A 230 -5.71 33.79 -0.84
N LEU A 231 -6.40 34.74 -1.49
CA LEU A 231 -7.83 34.65 -1.74
C LEU A 231 -8.21 33.45 -2.63
N ASP A 232 -7.30 32.99 -3.50
CA ASP A 232 -7.60 31.95 -4.48
C ASP A 232 -7.92 30.58 -3.85
N TYR A 233 -7.37 30.26 -2.67
CA TYR A 233 -7.58 28.96 -2.00
C TYR A 233 -8.36 29.08 -0.69
N THR A 234 -8.72 30.29 -0.30
CA THR A 234 -9.35 30.55 0.99
C THR A 234 -10.86 30.34 0.87
N ALA A 235 -11.43 29.55 1.79
CA ALA A 235 -12.86 29.26 1.80
C ALA A 235 -13.70 30.55 1.91
N PRO A 236 -14.81 30.67 1.13
CA PRO A 236 -15.70 31.83 1.22
C PRO A 236 -16.18 32.07 2.65
N GLY A 237 -16.04 33.31 3.12
CA GLY A 237 -16.45 33.75 4.45
C GLY A 237 -15.49 33.42 5.59
N SER A 238 -14.40 32.67 5.38
CA SER A 238 -13.47 32.30 6.47
C SER A 238 -12.70 33.50 7.04
N LEU A 239 -12.53 34.58 6.26
CA LEU A 239 -11.91 35.82 6.74
C LEU A 239 -12.82 36.63 7.67
N SER A 240 -14.12 36.38 7.63
CA SER A 240 -15.15 37.07 8.43
C SER A 240 -15.66 36.25 9.62
N ARG A 241 -15.22 34.99 9.78
CA ARG A 241 -15.62 34.10 10.88
C ARG A 241 -14.42 33.34 11.46
N THR A 242 -14.65 32.57 12.52
CA THR A 242 -13.64 31.66 13.06
C THR A 242 -13.29 30.58 12.05
N TYR A 243 -11.98 30.43 11.76
CA TYR A 243 -11.44 29.40 10.87
C TYR A 243 -11.57 28.00 11.49
N THR A 244 -11.94 27.00 10.69
CA THR A 244 -12.19 25.61 11.13
C THR A 244 -11.37 24.60 10.33
N PRO A 245 -11.25 23.33 10.75
CA PRO A 245 -10.63 22.27 9.95
C PRO A 245 -11.22 22.14 8.54
N GLN A 246 -12.52 22.43 8.37
CA GLN A 246 -13.21 22.40 7.08
C GLN A 246 -12.67 23.48 6.11
N ASP A 247 -12.13 24.59 6.61
CA ASP A 247 -11.53 25.62 5.75
C ASP A 247 -10.18 25.17 5.18
N ASP A 248 -9.41 24.37 5.93
CA ASP A 248 -8.21 23.71 5.42
C ASP A 248 -8.57 22.62 4.39
N LEU A 249 -9.64 21.85 4.64
CA LEU A 249 -10.15 20.83 3.71
C LEU A 249 -10.67 21.43 2.39
N PHE A 250 -11.31 22.60 2.43
CA PHE A 250 -11.66 23.37 1.24
C PHE A 250 -10.41 23.70 0.41
N SER A 251 -9.36 24.19 1.09
CA SER A 251 -8.08 24.54 0.46
C SER A 251 -7.43 23.29 -0.17
N LEU A 252 -7.49 22.16 0.53
CA LEU A 252 -7.02 20.86 0.04
C LEU A 252 -7.76 20.43 -1.23
N GLY A 253 -9.08 20.56 -1.29
CA GLY A 253 -9.88 20.19 -2.45
C GLY A 253 -9.48 20.94 -3.72
N LEU A 254 -9.22 22.25 -3.62
CA LEU A 254 -8.73 23.05 -4.74
C LEU A 254 -7.31 22.65 -5.19
N ILE A 255 -6.44 22.29 -4.24
CA ILE A 255 -5.07 21.81 -4.54
C ILE A 255 -5.09 20.45 -5.22
N ILE A 256 -5.95 19.54 -4.76
CA ILE A 256 -6.15 18.23 -5.40
C ILE A 256 -6.62 18.41 -6.84
N TRP A 257 -7.62 19.28 -7.05
CA TRP A 257 -8.11 19.56 -8.40
C TRP A 257 -7.02 20.12 -9.31
N GLU A 258 -6.30 21.15 -8.85
CA GLU A 258 -5.19 21.76 -9.58
C GLU A 258 -4.08 20.76 -9.92
N THR A 259 -3.76 19.87 -8.99
CA THR A 259 -2.69 18.87 -9.15
C THR A 259 -3.10 17.77 -10.13
N VAL A 260 -4.29 17.20 -9.96
CA VAL A 260 -4.77 16.04 -10.73
C VAL A 260 -5.12 16.44 -12.17
N GLN A 261 -5.59 17.67 -12.41
CA GLN A 261 -5.89 18.17 -13.75
C GLN A 261 -4.84 19.13 -14.32
N LEU A 262 -3.72 19.34 -13.60
CA LEU A 262 -2.60 20.18 -14.03
C LEU A 262 -3.04 21.59 -14.47
N LEU A 263 -3.96 22.19 -13.70
CA LEU A 263 -4.55 23.49 -14.05
C LEU A 263 -3.47 24.58 -14.04
N LYS A 264 -3.19 25.15 -15.22
CA LYS A 264 -2.16 26.19 -15.35
C LYS A 264 -2.62 27.51 -14.73
N PHE A 265 -1.66 28.31 -14.28
CA PHE A 265 -1.91 29.55 -13.53
C PHE A 265 -2.92 30.52 -14.19
N VAL A 266 -2.90 30.62 -15.53
CA VAL A 266 -3.75 31.55 -16.30
C VAL A 266 -5.23 31.20 -16.20
N GLU A 267 -5.58 29.92 -16.30
CA GLU A 267 -6.97 29.44 -16.36
C GLU A 267 -7.55 29.17 -14.97
N ARG A 268 -6.67 28.77 -14.03
CA ARG A 268 -7.04 28.34 -12.68
C ARG A 268 -7.98 29.30 -11.97
N LYS A 269 -7.72 30.61 -12.05
CA LYS A 269 -8.52 31.60 -11.32
C LYS A 269 -9.98 31.64 -11.79
N ASN A 270 -10.22 31.56 -13.11
CA ASN A 270 -11.57 31.54 -13.65
C ASN A 270 -12.28 30.22 -13.30
N LEU A 271 -11.57 29.09 -13.40
CA LEU A 271 -12.11 27.77 -13.07
C LEU A 271 -12.50 27.66 -11.60
N PHE A 272 -11.66 28.17 -10.69
CA PHE A 272 -11.95 28.20 -9.26
C PHE A 272 -13.19 29.05 -8.96
N ASP A 273 -13.30 30.23 -9.55
CA ASP A 273 -14.47 31.09 -9.36
C ASP A 273 -15.76 30.41 -9.83
N ARG A 274 -15.73 29.76 -11.00
CA ARG A 274 -16.89 29.02 -11.53
C ARG A 274 -17.27 27.80 -10.69
N LEU A 275 -16.31 27.06 -10.15
CA LEU A 275 -16.61 25.94 -9.25
C LEU A 275 -17.15 26.44 -7.90
N VAL A 276 -16.48 27.41 -7.28
CA VAL A 276 -16.77 27.86 -5.91
C VAL A 276 -18.02 28.72 -5.85
N ASN A 277 -18.12 29.73 -6.72
CA ASN A 277 -19.22 30.70 -6.73
C ASN A 277 -20.32 30.30 -7.73
N GLY A 278 -19.92 29.80 -8.90
CA GLY A 278 -20.87 29.34 -9.93
C GLY A 278 -21.44 27.94 -9.68
N ARG A 279 -20.85 27.15 -8.76
CA ARG A 279 -21.23 25.76 -8.49
C ARG A 279 -21.22 24.86 -9.73
N ASP A 280 -20.35 25.16 -10.69
CA ASP A 280 -20.23 24.38 -11.93
C ASP A 280 -19.38 23.11 -11.70
N GLU A 281 -20.03 22.07 -11.20
CA GLU A 281 -19.39 20.78 -10.86
C GLU A 281 -18.89 20.00 -12.09
N ASN A 282 -19.39 20.31 -13.28
CA ASN A 282 -18.99 19.63 -14.52
C ASN A 282 -17.58 20.03 -14.97
N LEU A 283 -16.99 21.06 -14.35
CA LEU A 283 -15.60 21.44 -14.56
C LEU A 283 -14.61 20.40 -14.01
N VAL A 284 -15.02 19.59 -13.04
CA VAL A 284 -14.17 18.57 -12.44
C VAL A 284 -14.44 17.23 -13.11
N ASN A 285 -13.67 16.93 -14.15
CA ASN A 285 -13.62 15.60 -14.74
C ASN A 285 -12.93 14.57 -13.82
N ASP A 286 -13.47 13.35 -13.80
CA ASP A 286 -12.76 12.23 -13.21
C ASP A 286 -11.45 11.98 -13.96
N ASN A 287 -10.42 11.54 -13.23
CA ASN A 287 -9.09 11.29 -13.77
C ASN A 287 -8.76 9.81 -13.65
N LYS A 288 -8.10 9.26 -14.67
CA LYS A 288 -7.61 7.87 -14.69
C LYS A 288 -6.73 7.50 -13.48
N VAL A 289 -5.97 8.44 -12.91
CA VAL A 289 -5.08 8.17 -11.76
C VAL A 289 -5.78 8.31 -10.41
N MET A 290 -6.93 8.98 -10.39
CA MET A 290 -7.74 9.18 -9.19
C MET A 290 -9.22 9.10 -9.58
N PRO A 291 -9.74 7.87 -9.77
CA PRO A 291 -11.16 7.67 -10.04
C PRO A 291 -11.97 8.26 -8.89
N LYS A 292 -13.05 9.01 -9.20
CA LYS A 292 -13.85 9.79 -8.23
C LYS A 292 -13.21 11.06 -7.69
N VAL A 293 -12.15 11.58 -8.32
CA VAL A 293 -11.65 12.93 -7.98
C VAL A 293 -12.75 13.99 -8.09
N ARG A 294 -13.76 13.81 -8.97
CA ARG A 294 -14.93 14.69 -9.02
C ARG A 294 -15.71 14.67 -7.71
N GLU A 295 -16.06 13.48 -7.21
CA GLU A 295 -16.78 13.29 -5.94
C GLU A 295 -16.02 13.93 -4.78
N LEU A 296 -14.70 13.71 -4.73
CA LEU A 296 -13.79 14.27 -3.73
C LEU A 296 -13.76 15.80 -3.75
N VAL A 297 -13.48 16.41 -4.91
CA VAL A 297 -13.35 17.87 -5.02
C VAL A 297 -14.68 18.55 -4.76
N VAL A 298 -15.78 18.05 -5.34
CA VAL A 298 -17.13 18.62 -5.11
C VAL A 298 -17.53 18.51 -3.63
N GLY A 299 -17.27 17.36 -2.99
CA GLY A 299 -17.55 17.14 -1.58
C GLY A 299 -16.77 18.06 -0.63
N LEU A 300 -15.50 18.34 -0.94
CA LEU A 300 -14.62 19.23 -0.15
C LEU A 300 -14.90 20.72 -0.40
N VAL A 301 -15.15 21.10 -1.65
CA VAL A 301 -15.16 22.52 -2.08
C VAL A 301 -16.58 23.08 -2.15
N VAL A 302 -17.49 22.41 -2.84
CA VAL A 302 -18.84 22.93 -3.17
C VAL A 302 -19.82 22.64 -2.03
N ASN A 303 -19.89 21.37 -1.63
CA ASN A 303 -20.84 20.90 -0.62
C ASN A 303 -20.31 21.06 0.81
N LYS A 304 -18.98 21.07 0.96
CA LYS A 304 -18.28 21.10 2.27
C LYS A 304 -18.80 20.02 3.24
N SER A 305 -19.29 18.91 2.68
CA SER A 305 -19.91 17.81 3.41
C SER A 305 -18.93 16.68 3.73
N MET A 306 -17.77 16.66 3.05
CA MET A 306 -16.78 15.60 3.18
C MET A 306 -15.84 15.86 4.36
N ASN A 307 -15.68 14.85 5.22
CA ASN A 307 -14.69 14.88 6.29
C ASN A 307 -13.35 14.27 5.87
N PHE A 308 -12.35 14.38 6.75
CA PHE A 308 -10.98 13.95 6.47
C PHE A 308 -10.87 12.44 6.15
N GLU A 309 -11.61 11.60 6.87
CA GLU A 309 -11.59 10.14 6.67
C GLU A 309 -12.24 9.74 5.33
N GLN A 310 -13.34 10.40 4.96
CA GLN A 310 -13.96 10.21 3.65
C GLN A 310 -13.04 10.64 2.52
N ALA A 311 -12.36 11.79 2.67
CA ALA A 311 -11.41 12.28 1.69
C ALA A 311 -10.21 11.33 1.54
N LEU A 312 -9.61 10.90 2.65
CA LEU A 312 -8.49 9.95 2.64
C LEU A 312 -8.86 8.59 2.08
N ARG A 313 -10.11 8.12 2.22
CA ARG A 313 -10.55 6.90 1.53
C ARG A 313 -10.48 7.05 0.02
N ILE A 314 -10.89 8.19 -0.53
CA ILE A 314 -10.82 8.40 -1.99
C ILE A 314 -9.36 8.56 -2.44
N ILE A 315 -8.55 9.30 -1.68
CA ILE A 315 -7.13 9.57 -2.01
C ILE A 315 -6.24 8.32 -1.81
N GLY A 316 -6.48 7.55 -0.74
CA GLY A 316 -5.68 6.41 -0.29
C GLY A 316 -6.05 5.05 -0.91
N ASN A 317 -7.16 4.96 -1.62
CA ASN A 317 -7.60 3.71 -2.26
C ASN A 317 -6.83 3.35 -3.54
N TRP A 318 -5.79 4.09 -3.93
CA TRP A 318 -5.00 3.79 -5.13
C TRP A 318 -3.50 3.89 -4.88
N GLN A 319 -2.85 2.73 -4.89
CA GLN A 319 -1.40 2.63 -4.95
C GLN A 319 -1.01 1.80 -6.18
N VAL A 320 -0.45 2.44 -7.20
CA VAL A 320 0.07 1.75 -8.38
C VAL A 320 1.57 1.55 -8.17
N ALA A 321 2.00 0.30 -8.08
CA ALA A 321 3.42 -0.02 -8.00
C ALA A 321 3.98 -0.24 -9.40
N GLN A 322 5.04 0.46 -9.78
CA GLN A 322 5.69 0.34 -11.09
C GLN A 322 7.10 -0.24 -11.05
N ASN A 323 7.65 -0.40 -9.86
CA ASN A 323 8.96 -1.00 -9.61
C ASN A 323 8.97 -1.63 -8.20
N VAL A 324 10.09 -2.25 -7.85
CA VAL A 324 10.29 -2.95 -6.58
C VAL A 324 10.11 -2.02 -5.37
N ASP A 325 10.75 -0.85 -5.39
CA ASP A 325 10.71 0.10 -4.26
C ASP A 325 9.29 0.62 -4.04
N GLU A 326 8.55 0.91 -5.12
CA GLU A 326 7.15 1.31 -5.05
C GLU A 326 6.28 0.18 -4.52
N PHE A 327 6.48 -1.06 -4.95
CA PHE A 327 5.69 -2.18 -4.43
C PHE A 327 5.93 -2.40 -2.93
N GLN A 328 7.18 -2.35 -2.48
CA GLN A 328 7.51 -2.42 -1.06
C GLN A 328 6.87 -1.25 -0.29
N TYR A 329 6.97 -0.03 -0.82
CA TYR A 329 6.33 1.14 -0.22
C TYR A 329 4.81 0.97 -0.11
N CYS A 330 4.15 0.44 -1.14
CA CYS A 330 2.73 0.15 -1.11
C CYS A 330 2.40 -0.83 0.02
N LEU A 331 3.13 -1.93 0.15
CA LEU A 331 2.92 -2.93 1.20
C LEU A 331 3.13 -2.34 2.61
N ASP A 332 4.14 -1.49 2.78
CA ASP A 332 4.47 -0.86 4.07
C ASP A 332 3.41 0.17 4.52
N HIS A 333 2.72 0.81 3.57
CA HIS A 333 1.86 1.97 3.83
C HIS A 333 0.38 1.77 3.46
N VAL A 334 0.02 0.65 2.84
CA VAL A 334 -1.39 0.34 2.53
C VAL A 334 -2.19 0.29 3.84
N THR A 335 -3.40 0.85 3.81
CA THR A 335 -4.33 0.76 4.95
C THR A 335 -5.28 -0.42 4.78
N ALA A 336 -5.89 -0.88 5.86
CA ALA A 336 -6.92 -1.93 5.77
C ALA A 336 -8.05 -1.50 4.81
N GLY A 337 -8.46 -2.38 3.91
CA GLY A 337 -9.40 -2.05 2.82
C GLY A 337 -8.77 -1.48 1.55
N GLY A 338 -7.44 -1.26 1.56
CA GLY A 338 -6.70 -0.63 0.49
C GLY A 338 -6.53 -1.50 -0.76
N VAL A 339 -6.04 -0.88 -1.83
CA VAL A 339 -5.83 -1.52 -3.11
C VAL A 339 -4.42 -1.23 -3.61
N ILE A 340 -3.71 -2.28 -3.99
CA ILE A 340 -2.41 -2.21 -4.65
C ILE A 340 -2.59 -2.72 -6.09
N GLN A 341 -2.27 -1.87 -7.06
CA GLN A 341 -2.29 -2.21 -8.47
C GLN A 341 -0.87 -2.45 -8.96
N LEU A 342 -0.64 -3.59 -9.58
CA LEU A 342 0.65 -3.93 -10.18
C LEU A 342 0.61 -3.68 -11.69
N VAL A 343 1.69 -3.14 -12.23
CA VAL A 343 1.90 -3.03 -13.67
C VAL A 343 2.76 -4.20 -14.16
N ASP A 344 2.74 -4.44 -15.46
CA ASP A 344 3.50 -5.49 -16.12
C ASP A 344 5.02 -5.24 -16.09
N VAL A 345 5.64 -5.54 -14.95
CA VAL A 345 7.08 -5.51 -14.69
C VAL A 345 7.47 -6.67 -13.76
N VAL A 346 8.78 -6.84 -13.56
CA VAL A 346 9.33 -7.79 -12.59
C VAL A 346 9.60 -7.08 -11.25
N TYR A 347 8.99 -7.57 -10.18
CA TYR A 347 9.24 -7.18 -8.80
C TYR A 347 10.11 -8.25 -8.13
N GLU A 348 11.42 -8.01 -8.09
CA GLU A 348 12.37 -8.93 -7.46
C GLU A 348 12.50 -8.64 -5.97
N GLY A 349 12.10 -9.59 -5.12
CA GLY A 349 12.02 -9.40 -3.69
C GLY A 349 11.27 -10.53 -2.97
N ASN A 350 11.28 -10.45 -1.64
CA ASN A 350 10.38 -11.22 -0.79
C ASN A 350 9.46 -10.21 -0.11
N PHE A 351 8.16 -10.33 -0.37
CA PHE A 351 7.18 -9.32 -0.01
C PHE A 351 6.24 -9.85 1.06
N VAL A 352 5.87 -9.01 2.03
CA VAL A 352 4.95 -9.36 3.10
C VAL A 352 3.80 -8.38 3.12
N LEU A 353 2.57 -8.89 3.08
CA LEU A 353 1.35 -8.11 3.30
C LEU A 353 0.84 -8.35 4.71
N GLU A 354 0.89 -7.31 5.54
CA GLU A 354 0.51 -7.37 6.97
C GLU A 354 -0.85 -6.73 7.27
N LYS A 355 -1.54 -6.17 6.26
CA LYS A 355 -2.78 -5.41 6.45
C LYS A 355 -3.99 -6.16 5.91
N ASP A 356 -5.05 -6.19 6.72
CA ASP A 356 -6.29 -6.91 6.40
C ASP A 356 -7.08 -6.24 5.28
N ASN A 357 -7.90 -7.03 4.59
CA ASN A 357 -8.85 -6.55 3.58
C ASN A 357 -8.17 -5.78 2.42
N VAL A 358 -6.94 -6.14 2.07
CA VAL A 358 -6.20 -5.52 0.97
C VAL A 358 -6.41 -6.33 -0.31
N ARG A 359 -6.55 -5.62 -1.44
CA ARG A 359 -6.64 -6.23 -2.77
C ARG A 359 -5.41 -5.92 -3.61
N ILE A 360 -4.77 -6.96 -4.14
CA ILE A 360 -3.64 -6.86 -5.09
C ILE A 360 -4.12 -7.38 -6.45
N PHE A 361 -4.09 -6.55 -7.49
CA PHE A 361 -4.48 -6.97 -8.84
C PHE A 361 -3.72 -6.22 -9.95
N VAL A 362 -3.88 -6.69 -11.18
CA VAL A 362 -3.19 -6.15 -12.36
C VAL A 362 -3.88 -4.91 -12.91
N LEU A 363 -3.11 -3.88 -13.24
CA LEU A 363 -3.61 -2.73 -14.01
C LEU A 363 -3.90 -3.15 -15.47
N GLU A 364 -5.18 -3.12 -15.87
CA GLU A 364 -5.63 -3.51 -17.20
C GLU A 364 -5.02 -2.66 -18.34
N GLY A 365 -4.86 -3.26 -19.53
CA GLY A 365 -4.53 -2.54 -20.77
C GLY A 365 -3.07 -2.60 -21.25
N ARG A 366 -2.20 -3.46 -20.68
CA ARG A 366 -0.80 -3.62 -21.13
C ARG A 366 -0.35 -5.00 -21.61
N GLY A 367 -1.25 -5.99 -21.62
CA GLY A 367 -1.04 -7.27 -22.32
C GLY A 367 -0.19 -8.33 -21.60
N GLY A 368 0.66 -7.98 -20.62
CA GLY A 368 1.41 -8.95 -19.80
C GLY A 368 0.98 -9.00 -18.32
N LYS A 369 1.43 -10.05 -17.63
CA LYS A 369 1.16 -10.30 -16.21
C LYS A 369 2.35 -9.85 -15.35
N PRO A 370 2.14 -9.00 -14.33
CA PRO A 370 3.15 -8.65 -13.34
C PRO A 370 3.84 -9.88 -12.75
N VAL A 371 5.18 -9.85 -12.64
CA VAL A 371 5.96 -10.98 -12.13
C VAL A 371 6.54 -10.64 -10.77
N ILE A 372 6.18 -11.39 -9.72
CA ILE A 372 6.88 -11.37 -8.45
C ILE A 372 7.97 -12.46 -8.48
N LYS A 373 9.23 -12.07 -8.34
CA LYS A 373 10.37 -12.98 -8.39
C LYS A 373 11.09 -13.04 -7.04
N GLY A 374 11.19 -14.23 -6.44
CA GLY A 374 11.88 -14.40 -5.16
C GLY A 374 13.38 -14.11 -5.25
N GLN A 375 14.01 -13.67 -4.16
CA GLN A 375 15.48 -13.48 -4.12
C GLN A 375 16.23 -14.81 -3.93
N ILE A 376 17.39 -14.94 -4.57
CA ILE A 376 18.28 -16.10 -4.45
C ILE A 376 18.91 -16.14 -3.05
N GLY A 377 18.99 -17.35 -2.46
CA GLY A 377 19.73 -17.58 -1.21
C GLY A 377 18.98 -17.23 0.07
N ARG A 378 17.69 -16.91 0.00
CA ARG A 378 16.80 -16.75 1.16
C ARG A 378 15.70 -17.80 1.14
N SER A 379 15.59 -18.56 2.23
CA SER A 379 14.44 -19.44 2.46
C SER A 379 13.26 -18.59 2.95
N ALA A 380 12.51 -18.02 1.99
CA ALA A 380 11.37 -17.13 2.25
C ALA A 380 10.31 -17.28 1.16
N ALA A 381 9.08 -16.84 1.44
CA ALA A 381 8.04 -16.75 0.42
C ALA A 381 8.33 -15.60 -0.55
N CYS A 382 8.01 -15.76 -1.84
CA CYS A 382 8.05 -14.64 -2.78
C CYS A 382 7.00 -13.59 -2.38
N LEU A 383 5.80 -14.06 -2.00
CA LEU A 383 4.75 -13.24 -1.42
C LEU A 383 4.15 -13.96 -0.20
N GLU A 384 4.31 -13.38 0.99
CA GLU A 384 3.63 -13.77 2.22
C GLU A 384 2.42 -12.88 2.48
N ILE A 385 1.28 -13.50 2.77
CA ILE A 385 0.06 -12.84 3.21
C ILE A 385 -0.15 -13.21 4.68
N SER A 386 0.33 -12.34 5.57
CA SER A 386 0.23 -12.52 7.02
C SER A 386 -1.09 -12.00 7.60
N SER A 387 -1.92 -11.38 6.76
CA SER A 387 -3.20 -10.74 7.10
C SER A 387 -4.43 -11.50 6.60
N ASP A 388 -5.61 -11.09 7.07
CA ASP A 388 -6.89 -11.72 6.76
C ASP A 388 -7.69 -10.99 5.66
N ASN A 389 -8.61 -11.71 5.01
CA ASN A 389 -9.58 -11.16 4.05
C ASN A 389 -8.95 -10.45 2.83
N CYS A 390 -7.72 -10.79 2.45
CA CYS A 390 -7.05 -10.23 1.29
C CYS A 390 -7.38 -10.99 0.01
N SER A 391 -7.28 -10.31 -1.12
CA SER A 391 -7.47 -10.90 -2.44
C SER A 391 -6.29 -10.58 -3.36
N ILE A 392 -5.71 -11.62 -3.97
CA ILE A 392 -4.58 -11.50 -4.88
C ILE A 392 -5.00 -12.12 -6.21
N SER A 393 -4.83 -11.37 -7.30
CA SER A 393 -5.26 -11.83 -8.62
C SER A 393 -4.37 -11.41 -9.78
N GLY A 394 -4.27 -12.30 -10.79
CA GLY A 394 -3.73 -11.99 -12.12
C GLY A 394 -2.20 -11.89 -12.22
N ILE A 395 -1.46 -12.28 -11.19
CA ILE A 395 0.00 -12.18 -11.16
C ILE A 395 0.69 -13.47 -11.60
N LYS A 396 1.99 -13.37 -11.92
CA LYS A 396 2.90 -14.51 -12.01
C LYS A 396 3.89 -14.47 -10.86
N VAL A 397 4.18 -15.64 -10.28
CA VAL A 397 5.19 -15.79 -9.21
C VAL A 397 6.28 -16.74 -9.69
N VAL A 398 7.52 -16.27 -9.67
CA VAL A 398 8.69 -17.06 -10.07
C VAL A 398 9.58 -17.25 -8.85
N GLY A 399 9.62 -18.48 -8.36
CA GLY A 399 10.51 -18.88 -7.26
C GLY A 399 11.94 -19.10 -7.72
N ASN A 400 12.80 -19.36 -6.74
CA ASN A 400 14.15 -19.91 -6.87
C ASN A 400 14.37 -21.01 -5.81
N GLU A 401 15.60 -21.54 -5.73
CA GLU A 401 15.99 -22.49 -4.68
C GLU A 401 15.75 -21.94 -3.26
N GLY A 402 15.10 -22.74 -2.42
CA GLY A 402 14.70 -22.42 -1.06
C GLY A 402 13.37 -21.66 -0.93
N THR A 403 12.76 -21.22 -2.03
CA THR A 403 11.59 -20.33 -1.95
C THR A 403 10.25 -21.07 -1.94
N THR A 404 9.31 -20.49 -1.21
CA THR A 404 7.87 -20.72 -1.40
C THR A 404 7.34 -19.68 -2.39
N GLY A 405 6.42 -20.07 -3.28
CA GLY A 405 5.76 -19.12 -4.18
C GLY A 405 4.89 -18.14 -3.39
N ILE A 406 3.73 -18.60 -2.93
CA ILE A 406 2.81 -17.83 -2.08
C ILE A 406 2.63 -18.54 -0.74
N PHE A 407 2.76 -17.77 0.35
CA PHE A 407 2.48 -18.25 1.70
C PHE A 407 1.28 -17.50 2.30
N LEU A 408 0.18 -18.21 2.53
CA LEU A 408 -1.03 -17.70 3.18
C LEU A 408 -1.02 -18.09 4.66
N LYS A 409 -0.56 -17.18 5.51
CA LYS A 409 -0.58 -17.35 6.96
C LYS A 409 -1.90 -16.87 7.57
N GLY A 410 -2.48 -15.79 7.04
CA GLY A 410 -3.79 -15.31 7.45
C GLY A 410 -4.96 -16.10 6.82
N SER A 411 -6.15 -15.83 7.31
CA SER A 411 -7.40 -16.56 7.02
C SER A 411 -8.33 -15.79 6.08
N ARG A 412 -9.27 -16.51 5.44
CA ARG A 412 -10.29 -15.95 4.52
C ARG A 412 -9.69 -15.19 3.33
N ASN A 413 -8.46 -15.56 2.94
CA ASN A 413 -7.77 -14.98 1.80
C ASN A 413 -8.17 -15.68 0.51
N THR A 414 -8.16 -14.95 -0.61
CA THR A 414 -8.42 -15.49 -1.95
C THR A 414 -7.21 -15.25 -2.85
N VAL A 415 -6.68 -16.33 -3.44
CA VAL A 415 -5.66 -16.27 -4.49
C VAL A 415 -6.27 -16.83 -5.75
N GLN A 416 -6.34 -16.01 -6.80
CA GLN A 416 -6.96 -16.41 -8.06
C GLN A 416 -6.20 -15.99 -9.31
N ASP A 417 -6.33 -16.76 -10.39
CA ASP A 417 -5.76 -16.40 -11.70
C ASP A 417 -4.22 -16.22 -11.68
N VAL A 418 -3.53 -16.99 -10.83
CA VAL A 418 -2.07 -16.90 -10.62
C VAL A 418 -1.33 -18.05 -11.30
N GLU A 419 -0.20 -17.71 -11.92
CA GLU A 419 0.78 -18.68 -12.43
C GLU A 419 2.00 -18.73 -11.49
N LEU A 420 2.39 -19.92 -11.04
CA LEU A 420 3.55 -20.13 -10.17
C LEU A 420 4.55 -21.09 -10.82
N SER A 421 5.84 -20.76 -10.80
CA SER A 421 6.88 -21.63 -11.37
C SER A 421 8.23 -21.51 -10.66
N GLY A 422 9.04 -22.58 -10.69
CA GLY A 422 10.49 -22.52 -10.43
C GLY A 422 10.95 -22.40 -8.98
N GLY A 423 10.07 -22.63 -7.99
CA GLY A 423 10.47 -22.71 -6.59
C GLY A 423 10.86 -24.14 -6.17
N SER A 424 11.51 -24.29 -5.00
CA SER A 424 11.95 -25.62 -4.54
C SER A 424 11.26 -26.12 -3.26
N SER A 425 10.43 -25.31 -2.59
CA SER A 425 9.65 -25.72 -1.41
C SER A 425 8.17 -25.91 -1.75
N TYR A 426 7.36 -24.86 -1.65
CA TYR A 426 5.92 -24.93 -1.90
C TYR A 426 5.53 -24.00 -3.05
N GLY A 427 4.67 -24.45 -3.97
CA GLY A 427 3.97 -23.53 -4.87
C GLY A 427 3.11 -22.58 -4.04
N VAL A 428 2.12 -23.15 -3.35
CA VAL A 428 1.30 -22.45 -2.36
C VAL A 428 1.34 -23.20 -1.03
N ARG A 429 1.63 -22.49 0.05
CA ARG A 429 1.45 -22.98 1.43
C ARG A 429 0.32 -22.20 2.09
N SER A 430 -0.70 -22.87 2.61
CA SER A 430 -1.85 -22.24 3.25
C SER A 430 -2.07 -22.75 4.67
N GLU A 431 -1.81 -21.92 5.67
CA GLU A 431 -2.00 -22.22 7.09
C GLU A 431 -3.29 -21.64 7.67
N GLY A 432 -3.72 -20.46 7.19
CA GLY A 432 -4.98 -19.86 7.63
C GLY A 432 -6.20 -20.64 7.18
N VAL A 433 -7.29 -20.49 7.92
CA VAL A 433 -8.57 -21.18 7.66
C VAL A 433 -9.39 -20.43 6.61
N GLU A 434 -10.30 -21.14 5.95
CA GLU A 434 -11.24 -20.56 4.98
C GLU A 434 -10.57 -19.85 3.78
N ASN A 435 -9.33 -20.24 3.47
CA ASN A 435 -8.63 -19.71 2.31
C ASN A 435 -9.16 -20.34 1.01
N LYS A 436 -9.17 -19.54 -0.07
CA LYS A 436 -9.65 -19.92 -1.39
C LYS A 436 -8.53 -19.83 -2.42
N LEU A 437 -8.27 -20.92 -3.13
CA LEU A 437 -7.30 -21.02 -4.22
C LEU A 437 -8.06 -21.37 -5.51
N GLU A 438 -8.10 -20.45 -6.47
CA GLU A 438 -8.91 -20.62 -7.69
C GLU A 438 -8.12 -20.34 -8.97
N ASN A 439 -8.28 -21.18 -9.99
CA ASN A 439 -7.66 -20.95 -11.31
C ASN A 439 -6.13 -20.75 -11.24
N LEU A 440 -5.44 -21.71 -10.61
CA LEU A 440 -3.99 -21.65 -10.45
C LEU A 440 -3.29 -22.61 -11.42
N THR A 441 -2.20 -22.15 -12.02
CA THR A 441 -1.25 -23.01 -12.74
C THR A 441 0.07 -23.02 -12.00
N ILE A 442 0.53 -24.21 -11.60
CA ILE A 442 1.74 -24.40 -10.80
C ILE A 442 2.64 -25.40 -11.51
N SER A 443 3.86 -25.00 -11.86
CA SER A 443 4.80 -25.87 -12.56
C SER A 443 6.20 -25.89 -11.95
N ASP A 444 6.90 -27.00 -12.14
CA ASP A 444 8.36 -27.12 -11.91
C ASP A 444 8.76 -26.80 -10.45
N TYR A 445 8.01 -27.34 -9.49
CA TYR A 445 8.35 -27.27 -8.06
C TYR A 445 9.02 -28.55 -7.57
N SER A 446 10.11 -28.40 -6.80
CA SER A 446 10.93 -29.53 -6.33
C SER A 446 10.39 -30.29 -5.11
N ASP A 447 9.35 -29.78 -4.45
CA ASP A 447 8.70 -30.49 -3.34
C ASP A 447 7.18 -30.50 -3.53
N ILE A 448 6.44 -29.56 -2.94
CA ILE A 448 4.97 -29.61 -2.89
C ILE A 448 4.35 -28.53 -3.78
N GLY A 449 3.34 -28.88 -4.58
CA GLY A 449 2.58 -27.92 -5.37
C GLY A 449 1.70 -27.04 -4.49
N ILE A 450 0.76 -27.66 -3.76
CA ILE A 450 -0.11 -26.98 -2.79
C ILE A 450 -0.11 -27.73 -1.46
N GLN A 451 0.17 -27.04 -0.36
CA GLN A 451 -0.06 -27.52 1.00
C GLN A 451 -1.21 -26.76 1.65
N ILE A 452 -2.14 -27.50 2.27
CA ILE A 452 -3.27 -26.95 3.02
C ILE A 452 -3.23 -27.48 4.45
N SER A 453 -3.04 -26.58 5.41
CA SER A 453 -3.03 -26.87 6.84
C SER A 453 -4.19 -26.20 7.58
N GLY A 454 -4.75 -25.11 7.04
CA GLY A 454 -5.95 -24.47 7.58
C GLY A 454 -7.25 -25.10 7.07
N GLY A 455 -8.15 -25.44 8.00
CA GLY A 455 -9.47 -26.03 7.73
C GLY A 455 -10.41 -25.16 6.90
N ASN A 456 -11.48 -25.77 6.39
CA ASN A 456 -12.52 -25.11 5.60
C ASN A 456 -12.02 -24.41 4.32
N SER A 457 -10.87 -24.85 3.80
CA SER A 457 -10.27 -24.25 2.61
C SER A 457 -10.94 -24.78 1.32
N VAL A 458 -10.97 -23.94 0.29
CA VAL A 458 -11.49 -24.31 -1.04
C VAL A 458 -10.37 -24.22 -2.06
N VAL A 459 -10.14 -25.31 -2.79
CA VAL A 459 -9.16 -25.38 -3.87
C VAL A 459 -9.87 -25.83 -5.14
N ASN A 460 -9.84 -24.99 -6.17
CA ASN A 460 -10.66 -25.17 -7.36
C ASN A 460 -9.94 -24.76 -8.64
N LYS A 461 -10.13 -25.51 -9.74
CA LYS A 461 -9.53 -25.23 -11.05
C LYS A 461 -8.01 -25.11 -10.97
N ILE A 462 -7.36 -26.21 -10.61
CA ILE A 462 -5.90 -26.24 -10.43
C ILE A 462 -5.25 -27.05 -11.55
N LYS A 463 -4.16 -26.52 -12.10
CA LYS A 463 -3.27 -27.22 -13.03
C LYS A 463 -1.88 -27.35 -12.40
N LEU A 464 -1.41 -28.58 -12.23
CA LEU A 464 -0.11 -28.92 -11.64
C LEU A 464 0.72 -29.72 -12.66
N GLU A 465 1.95 -29.28 -12.92
CA GLU A 465 2.85 -29.94 -13.87
C GLU A 465 4.27 -30.05 -13.28
N ASN A 466 4.89 -31.24 -13.39
CA ASN A 466 6.27 -31.47 -12.95
C ASN A 466 6.56 -31.11 -11.48
N ILE A 467 5.67 -31.55 -10.58
CA ILE A 467 5.85 -31.38 -9.13
C ILE A 467 6.60 -32.60 -8.60
N THR A 468 7.76 -32.45 -7.99
CA THR A 468 8.63 -33.61 -7.71
C THR A 468 8.07 -34.52 -6.59
N SER A 469 7.47 -33.97 -5.53
CA SER A 469 7.06 -34.72 -4.34
C SER A 469 5.53 -34.91 -4.29
N HIS A 470 4.76 -33.87 -3.95
CA HIS A 470 3.30 -33.97 -3.83
C HIS A 470 2.60 -32.89 -4.66
N GLY A 471 1.63 -33.28 -5.48
CA GLY A 471 0.77 -32.31 -6.18
C GLY A 471 -0.01 -31.45 -5.20
N ILE A 472 -0.88 -32.09 -4.40
CA ILE A 472 -1.63 -31.44 -3.32
C ILE A 472 -1.49 -32.25 -2.04
N TYR A 473 -1.17 -31.57 -0.93
CA TYR A 473 -1.08 -32.16 0.39
C TYR A 473 -2.05 -31.50 1.37
N VAL A 474 -3.05 -32.25 1.85
CA VAL A 474 -4.14 -31.75 2.70
C VAL A 474 -3.99 -32.29 4.13
N TYR A 475 -3.48 -31.45 5.03
CA TYR A 475 -3.43 -31.72 6.48
C TYR A 475 -4.73 -31.32 7.19
N SER A 476 -5.49 -30.42 6.59
CA SER A 476 -6.64 -29.77 7.20
C SER A 476 -7.92 -30.60 7.12
N ASP A 477 -8.86 -30.29 8.01
CA ASP A 477 -10.21 -30.86 7.99
C ASP A 477 -11.18 -29.99 7.15
N ASN A 478 -12.31 -30.58 6.76
CA ASN A 478 -13.46 -29.88 6.15
C ASN A 478 -13.13 -29.07 4.89
N SER A 479 -12.09 -29.45 4.15
CA SER A 479 -11.66 -28.74 2.94
C SER A 479 -12.23 -29.39 1.68
N THR A 480 -12.41 -28.58 0.64
CA THR A 480 -12.92 -29.03 -0.66
C THR A 480 -11.86 -28.82 -1.73
N VAL A 481 -11.51 -29.87 -2.47
CA VAL A 481 -10.56 -29.82 -3.59
C VAL A 481 -11.27 -30.30 -4.85
N SER A 482 -11.32 -29.46 -5.88
CA SER A 482 -12.04 -29.83 -7.10
C SER A 482 -11.45 -29.28 -8.39
N ASN A 483 -11.78 -29.94 -9.51
CA ASN A 483 -11.34 -29.55 -10.85
C ASN A 483 -9.82 -29.44 -10.94
N VAL A 484 -9.12 -30.51 -10.56
CA VAL A 484 -7.65 -30.56 -10.52
C VAL A 484 -7.13 -31.43 -11.64
N THR A 485 -6.13 -30.92 -12.35
CA THR A 485 -5.27 -31.71 -13.24
C THR A 485 -3.86 -31.70 -12.67
N CYS A 486 -3.28 -32.86 -12.46
CA CYS A 486 -1.92 -32.99 -11.93
C CYS A 486 -1.15 -34.00 -12.76
N SER A 487 0.02 -33.60 -13.27
CA SER A 487 0.88 -34.47 -14.06
C SER A 487 2.28 -34.58 -13.46
N ASN A 488 2.82 -35.79 -13.49
CA ASN A 488 4.18 -36.12 -13.05
C ASN A 488 4.49 -35.80 -11.57
N ALA A 489 3.50 -35.89 -10.68
CA ALA A 489 3.73 -35.84 -9.25
C ALA A 489 3.91 -37.23 -8.64
N LYS A 490 4.96 -37.43 -7.83
CA LYS A 490 5.20 -38.71 -7.14
C LYS A 490 4.00 -39.14 -6.31
N ASN A 491 3.43 -38.21 -5.55
CA ASN A 491 2.13 -38.34 -4.91
C ASN A 491 1.17 -37.31 -5.51
N GLY A 492 0.09 -37.75 -6.15
CA GLY A 492 -0.88 -36.83 -6.77
C GLY A 492 -1.59 -35.98 -5.73
N ILE A 493 -2.38 -36.63 -4.87
CA ILE A 493 -3.05 -36.01 -3.72
C ILE A 493 -2.84 -36.87 -2.48
N GLU A 494 -2.38 -36.24 -1.40
CA GLU A 494 -2.20 -36.88 -0.11
C GLU A 494 -3.05 -36.18 0.96
N VAL A 495 -3.72 -36.96 1.81
CA VAL A 495 -4.72 -36.45 2.76
C VAL A 495 -4.49 -37.04 4.14
N LEU A 496 -4.34 -36.16 5.14
CA LEU A 496 -4.28 -36.51 6.56
C LEU A 496 -5.52 -36.06 7.34
N GLY A 497 -6.13 -34.95 6.97
CA GLY A 497 -7.31 -34.41 7.66
C GLY A 497 -8.61 -35.10 7.28
N SER A 498 -9.60 -34.97 8.16
CA SER A 498 -10.93 -35.59 8.06
C SER A 498 -11.97 -34.71 7.37
N SER A 499 -13.09 -35.33 6.98
CA SER A 499 -14.28 -34.66 6.44
C SER A 499 -14.02 -33.85 5.16
N ASN A 500 -13.03 -34.30 4.37
CA ASN A 500 -12.62 -33.64 3.13
C ASN A 500 -13.41 -34.15 1.93
N LYS A 501 -13.61 -33.26 0.94
CA LYS A 501 -14.35 -33.56 -0.31
C LYS A 501 -13.46 -33.33 -1.52
N PHE A 502 -13.38 -34.32 -2.40
CA PHE A 502 -12.61 -34.29 -3.64
C PHE A 502 -13.53 -34.51 -4.84
N GLY A 503 -13.42 -33.68 -5.88
CA GLY A 503 -14.31 -33.74 -7.04
C GLY A 503 -13.61 -33.42 -8.36
N ASN A 504 -13.85 -34.20 -9.42
CA ASN A 504 -13.31 -33.93 -10.77
C ASN A 504 -11.77 -33.81 -10.77
N ILE A 505 -11.11 -34.90 -10.41
CA ILE A 505 -9.65 -34.96 -10.28
C ILE A 505 -9.07 -35.83 -11.39
N LYS A 506 -8.07 -35.33 -12.11
CA LYS A 506 -7.31 -36.07 -13.11
C LYS A 506 -5.83 -36.10 -12.76
N LEU A 507 -5.27 -37.30 -12.60
CA LEU A 507 -3.87 -37.53 -12.26
C LEU A 507 -3.17 -38.34 -13.36
N ASP A 508 -2.16 -37.74 -14.00
CA ASP A 508 -1.46 -38.36 -15.13
C ASP A 508 0.03 -38.61 -14.80
N LYS A 509 0.50 -39.85 -15.04
CA LYS A 509 1.91 -40.25 -14.86
C LYS A 509 2.54 -40.55 -16.22
N ASN A 510 3.51 -39.73 -16.67
CA ASN A 510 4.09 -39.88 -18.01
C ASN A 510 5.48 -40.55 -18.07
N SER A 511 6.30 -40.57 -17.00
CA SER A 511 7.50 -41.43 -16.91
C SER A 511 8.17 -41.37 -15.53
N GLY A 512 8.76 -42.48 -15.08
CA GLY A 512 9.56 -42.54 -13.84
C GLY A 512 9.89 -43.99 -13.42
N LYS A 513 11.09 -44.21 -12.86
CA LYS A 513 11.52 -45.49 -12.27
C LYS A 513 11.05 -45.68 -10.82
N GLU A 514 10.53 -44.62 -10.21
CA GLU A 514 10.08 -44.64 -8.81
C GLU A 514 8.62 -45.08 -8.67
N ARG A 515 8.23 -45.41 -7.43
CA ARG A 515 6.87 -45.75 -7.03
C ARG A 515 6.04 -44.48 -6.84
N PHE A 516 4.86 -44.43 -7.45
CA PHE A 516 3.93 -43.30 -7.42
C PHE A 516 2.63 -43.69 -6.71
N SER A 517 1.96 -42.69 -6.14
CA SER A 517 0.62 -42.80 -5.59
C SER A 517 -0.29 -41.76 -6.24
N GLY A 518 -1.47 -42.16 -6.71
CA GLY A 518 -2.47 -41.23 -7.23
C GLY A 518 -3.09 -40.44 -6.08
N VAL A 519 -4.01 -41.06 -5.35
CA VAL A 519 -4.61 -40.52 -4.12
C VAL A 519 -4.28 -41.42 -2.94
N LYS A 520 -3.79 -40.84 -1.85
CA LYS A 520 -3.53 -41.56 -0.60
C LYS A 520 -4.23 -40.90 0.58
N LEU A 521 -5.11 -41.65 1.23
CA LEU A 521 -5.81 -41.24 2.45
C LEU A 521 -5.17 -41.93 3.65
N TYR A 522 -4.68 -41.16 4.62
CA TYR A 522 -4.06 -41.69 5.83
C TYR A 522 -5.09 -42.07 6.90
N LYS A 523 -4.60 -42.72 7.96
CA LYS A 523 -5.38 -43.20 9.10
C LYS A 523 -6.31 -42.16 9.72
N ASN A 524 -5.94 -40.89 9.67
CA ASN A 524 -6.71 -39.79 10.27
C ASN A 524 -7.67 -39.12 9.28
N ALA A 525 -7.69 -39.52 8.01
CA ALA A 525 -8.47 -38.86 6.96
C ALA A 525 -9.91 -39.39 6.85
N HIS A 526 -10.60 -39.50 7.99
CA HIS A 526 -11.95 -40.07 8.06
C HIS A 526 -12.98 -39.25 7.30
N ASP A 527 -14.14 -39.84 7.02
CA ASP A 527 -15.30 -39.16 6.44
C ASP A 527 -14.99 -38.44 5.11
N THR A 528 -14.05 -39.00 4.35
CA THR A 528 -13.61 -38.45 3.07
C THR A 528 -14.50 -38.93 1.92
N THR A 529 -14.91 -38.01 1.06
CA THR A 529 -15.67 -38.32 -0.17
C THR A 529 -14.84 -37.95 -1.40
N ILE A 530 -14.75 -38.87 -2.35
CA ILE A 530 -14.09 -38.66 -3.64
C ILE A 530 -15.10 -38.91 -4.76
N GLU A 531 -15.27 -37.94 -5.65
CA GLU A 531 -16.15 -38.02 -6.82
C GLU A 531 -15.37 -37.72 -8.10
N ASN A 532 -15.60 -38.51 -9.16
CA ASN A 532 -15.03 -38.28 -10.49
C ASN A 532 -13.49 -38.20 -10.48
N LEU A 533 -12.83 -39.28 -10.06
CA LEU A 533 -11.37 -39.41 -10.05
C LEU A 533 -10.89 -40.24 -11.25
N THR A 534 -9.93 -39.74 -12.02
CA THR A 534 -9.32 -40.49 -13.14
C THR A 534 -7.81 -40.49 -12.99
N CYS A 535 -7.17 -41.65 -13.15
CA CYS A 535 -5.73 -41.77 -13.13
C CYS A 535 -5.21 -42.48 -14.38
N SER A 536 -4.08 -42.05 -14.92
CA SER A 536 -3.42 -42.68 -16.07
C SER A 536 -1.95 -42.97 -15.81
N GLY A 537 -1.45 -44.10 -16.32
CA GLY A 537 -0.03 -44.49 -16.22
C GLY A 537 0.40 -45.16 -14.92
N TYR A 538 -0.52 -45.40 -13.97
CA TYR A 538 -0.25 -46.11 -12.71
C TYR A 538 -0.28 -47.63 -12.95
N LEU A 539 0.84 -48.31 -12.68
CA LEU A 539 1.00 -49.73 -12.97
C LEU A 539 1.43 -50.51 -11.72
N ARG A 540 0.72 -51.61 -11.41
CA ARG A 540 0.98 -52.41 -10.20
C ARG A 540 2.36 -53.07 -10.24
N GLU A 541 2.81 -53.51 -11.41
CA GLU A 541 4.15 -54.05 -11.63
C GLU A 541 5.29 -53.11 -11.18
N LYS A 542 5.04 -51.79 -11.18
CA LYS A 542 5.99 -50.76 -10.70
C LYS A 542 5.81 -50.42 -9.22
N GLY A 543 4.92 -51.13 -8.53
CA GLY A 543 4.56 -50.90 -7.14
C GLY A 543 3.58 -49.75 -6.91
N ASP A 544 3.04 -49.16 -7.97
CA ASP A 544 2.13 -48.01 -7.89
C ASP A 544 0.78 -48.37 -7.27
N TRP A 545 0.11 -47.35 -6.74
CA TRP A 545 -1.32 -47.39 -6.40
C TRP A 545 -1.98 -46.16 -7.00
N GLY A 546 -3.04 -46.35 -7.77
CA GLY A 546 -3.92 -45.25 -8.16
C GLY A 546 -4.62 -44.69 -6.92
N LEU A 547 -5.13 -45.58 -6.07
CA LEU A 547 -5.86 -45.20 -4.86
C LEU A 547 -5.44 -46.07 -3.67
N GLU A 548 -4.98 -45.45 -2.58
CA GLU A 548 -4.64 -46.11 -1.32
C GLU A 548 -5.46 -45.50 -0.18
N ILE A 549 -6.33 -46.31 0.46
CA ILE A 549 -7.26 -45.86 1.50
C ILE A 549 -6.88 -46.50 2.83
N GLU A 550 -6.34 -45.71 3.74
CA GLU A 550 -6.10 -46.06 5.14
C GLU A 550 -7.08 -45.37 6.10
N SER A 551 -8.14 -44.72 5.58
CA SER A 551 -9.14 -43.98 6.36
C SER A 551 -10.42 -44.78 6.60
N LEU A 552 -11.21 -44.34 7.60
CA LEU A 552 -12.56 -44.86 7.88
C LEU A 552 -13.61 -44.06 7.13
N ASN A 553 -14.82 -44.62 6.97
CA ASN A 553 -15.99 -43.93 6.42
C ASN A 553 -15.72 -43.24 5.07
N THR A 554 -14.96 -43.91 4.20
CA THR A 554 -14.56 -43.33 2.92
C THR A 554 -15.51 -43.76 1.81
N THR A 555 -15.99 -42.79 1.03
CA THR A 555 -16.84 -43.04 -0.13
C THR A 555 -16.13 -42.58 -1.40
N VAL A 556 -16.10 -43.45 -2.40
CA VAL A 556 -15.52 -43.14 -3.71
C VAL A 556 -16.53 -43.46 -4.80
N ASN A 557 -16.89 -42.45 -5.58
CA ASN A 557 -17.90 -42.54 -6.63
C ASN A 557 -17.29 -42.18 -7.99
N ASN A 558 -17.62 -42.95 -9.02
CA ASN A 558 -17.24 -42.70 -10.42
C ASN A 558 -15.72 -42.53 -10.56
N SER A 559 -14.95 -43.56 -10.24
CA SER A 559 -13.48 -43.49 -10.26
C SER A 559 -12.89 -44.46 -11.29
N GLY A 560 -12.02 -43.96 -12.16
CA GLY A 560 -11.16 -44.73 -13.06
C GLY A 560 -9.71 -44.67 -12.62
N CYS A 561 -9.45 -44.94 -11.34
CA CYS A 561 -8.13 -44.78 -10.73
C CYS A 561 -7.70 -46.04 -9.97
N GLY A 562 -7.27 -47.05 -10.72
CA GLY A 562 -6.60 -48.25 -10.21
C GLY A 562 -5.09 -48.21 -10.43
N PRO A 563 -4.31 -49.15 -9.85
CA PRO A 563 -4.72 -50.18 -8.89
C PRO A 563 -5.20 -49.61 -7.55
N ILE A 564 -6.04 -50.34 -6.81
CA ILE A 564 -6.66 -49.87 -5.55
C ILE A 564 -6.25 -50.73 -4.36
N ARG A 565 -5.88 -50.09 -3.25
CA ARG A 565 -5.59 -50.74 -1.97
C ARG A 565 -6.45 -50.20 -0.84
N LEU A 566 -7.18 -51.09 -0.17
CA LEU A 566 -7.99 -50.79 1.01
C LEU A 566 -7.33 -51.39 2.26
N LYS A 567 -7.01 -50.54 3.24
CA LYS A 567 -6.34 -50.92 4.49
C LYS A 567 -7.19 -50.68 5.75
N ARG A 568 -8.38 -50.10 5.59
CA ARG A 568 -9.31 -49.82 6.69
C ARG A 568 -10.76 -50.11 6.31
N ARG A 569 -11.57 -50.27 7.36
CA ARG A 569 -13.00 -50.63 7.30
C ARG A 569 -13.89 -49.46 6.87
N ASP A 570 -15.16 -49.78 6.62
CA ASP A 570 -16.23 -48.82 6.32
C ASP A 570 -15.95 -48.01 5.05
N VAL A 571 -15.53 -48.72 3.99
CA VAL A 571 -15.24 -48.14 2.67
C VAL A 571 -16.31 -48.55 1.67
N THR A 572 -16.87 -47.58 0.95
CA THR A 572 -17.83 -47.81 -0.14
C THR A 572 -17.26 -47.31 -1.46
N LEU A 573 -17.14 -48.21 -2.44
CA LEU A 573 -16.76 -47.89 -3.81
C LEU A 573 -17.99 -48.07 -4.71
N THR A 574 -18.37 -47.03 -5.46
CA THR A 574 -19.51 -47.05 -6.39
C THR A 574 -19.07 -46.62 -7.79
N ASN A 575 -19.39 -47.40 -8.82
CA ASN A 575 -18.99 -47.13 -10.21
C ASN A 575 -17.46 -46.96 -10.36
N VAL A 576 -16.68 -47.87 -9.77
CA VAL A 576 -15.22 -47.78 -9.74
C VAL A 576 -14.56 -48.83 -10.65
N ASP A 577 -13.63 -48.38 -11.49
CA ASP A 577 -12.69 -49.23 -12.22
C ASP A 577 -11.37 -49.31 -11.45
N GLY A 578 -11.13 -50.47 -10.85
CA GLY A 578 -9.94 -50.77 -10.07
C GLY A 578 -8.71 -51.18 -10.90
N GLY A 579 -8.81 -51.20 -12.23
CA GLY A 579 -7.70 -51.56 -13.11
C GLY A 579 -7.20 -52.98 -12.83
N GLU A 580 -5.89 -53.13 -12.60
CA GLU A 580 -5.24 -54.43 -12.39
C GLU A 580 -5.74 -55.17 -11.13
N VAL A 581 -5.95 -54.47 -10.03
CA VAL A 581 -6.33 -55.12 -8.76
C VAL A 581 -7.05 -54.18 -7.81
N ILE A 582 -8.09 -54.71 -7.16
CA ILE A 582 -8.63 -54.18 -5.90
C ILE A 582 -8.15 -55.11 -4.79
N GLN A 583 -7.25 -54.62 -3.94
CA GLN A 583 -6.69 -55.36 -2.82
C GLN A 583 -7.29 -54.88 -1.49
N VAL A 584 -7.92 -55.80 -0.76
CA VAL A 584 -8.48 -55.59 0.58
C VAL A 584 -7.56 -56.23 1.62
N GLY A 585 -7.17 -55.45 2.63
CA GLY A 585 -6.29 -55.92 3.72
C GLY A 585 -6.94 -56.97 4.62
N GLU A 586 -6.12 -57.72 5.35
CA GLU A 586 -6.54 -58.94 6.07
C GLU A 586 -7.53 -58.70 7.21
N ASP A 587 -7.55 -57.50 7.81
CA ASP A 587 -8.43 -57.12 8.93
C ASP A 587 -9.48 -56.08 8.52
N VAL A 588 -9.73 -55.93 7.23
CA VAL A 588 -10.62 -54.89 6.70
C VAL A 588 -12.04 -55.42 6.57
N VAL A 589 -12.98 -54.84 7.32
CA VAL A 589 -14.40 -55.23 7.34
C VAL A 589 -15.31 -54.13 6.78
N ASN A 590 -16.59 -54.45 6.52
CA ASN A 590 -17.59 -53.50 6.02
C ASN A 590 -17.22 -52.80 4.69
N VAL A 591 -16.52 -53.50 3.79
CA VAL A 591 -16.26 -53.00 2.44
C VAL A 591 -17.47 -53.28 1.54
N LYS A 592 -17.95 -52.24 0.84
CA LYS A 592 -19.03 -52.34 -0.14
C LYS A 592 -18.53 -51.93 -1.51
N LEU A 593 -18.68 -52.81 -2.49
CA LEU A 593 -18.37 -52.57 -3.90
C LEU A 593 -19.67 -52.62 -4.69
N ILE A 594 -20.02 -51.51 -5.35
CA ILE A 594 -21.26 -51.36 -6.11
C ILE A 594 -20.89 -50.97 -7.54
N ASN A 595 -21.31 -51.77 -8.53
CA ASN A 595 -21.00 -51.57 -9.95
C ASN A 595 -19.49 -51.35 -10.21
N CYS A 596 -18.64 -52.11 -9.54
CA CYS A 596 -17.18 -52.01 -9.68
C CYS A 596 -16.62 -53.04 -10.67
N ARG A 597 -15.49 -52.73 -11.29
CA ARG A 597 -14.75 -53.69 -12.14
C ARG A 597 -13.25 -53.67 -11.87
N ALA A 598 -12.58 -54.80 -12.05
CA ALA A 598 -11.11 -54.91 -12.04
C ALA A 598 -10.67 -56.25 -12.66
N GLU A 599 -9.38 -56.40 -12.98
CA GLU A 599 -8.86 -57.70 -13.38
C GLU A 599 -8.88 -58.68 -12.19
N LYS A 600 -8.42 -58.26 -11.01
CA LYS A 600 -8.42 -59.09 -9.81
C LYS A 600 -9.09 -58.43 -8.61
N LEU A 601 -9.89 -59.19 -7.86
CA LEU A 601 -10.29 -58.85 -6.49
C LEU A 601 -9.54 -59.78 -5.53
N VAL A 602 -8.74 -59.20 -4.63
CA VAL A 602 -8.00 -59.96 -3.60
C VAL A 602 -8.47 -59.52 -2.23
N SER A 603 -9.01 -60.45 -1.45
CA SER A 603 -9.46 -60.22 -0.07
C SER A 603 -9.19 -61.45 0.78
N LYS A 604 -9.08 -61.30 2.10
CA LYS A 604 -9.19 -62.40 3.08
C LYS A 604 -10.40 -62.26 3.99
N THR A 605 -11.19 -61.21 3.77
CA THR A 605 -12.39 -60.85 4.52
C THR A 605 -13.59 -60.75 3.60
N GLU A 606 -14.78 -60.82 4.17
CA GLU A 606 -16.03 -60.66 3.42
C GLU A 606 -16.13 -59.26 2.82
N VAL A 607 -16.35 -59.19 1.50
CA VAL A 607 -16.58 -57.96 0.74
C VAL A 607 -17.98 -58.03 0.13
N LYS A 608 -18.84 -57.06 0.45
CA LYS A 608 -20.19 -57.00 -0.11
C LYS A 608 -20.12 -56.45 -1.52
N THR A 609 -20.53 -57.24 -2.51
CA THR A 609 -20.53 -56.85 -3.91
C THR A 609 -21.96 -56.75 -4.45
N THR A 610 -22.21 -55.78 -5.33
CA THR A 610 -23.48 -55.61 -6.05
C THR A 610 -23.14 -55.18 -7.48
N ASP A 611 -23.61 -55.92 -8.48
CA ASP A 611 -23.37 -55.66 -9.92
C ASP A 611 -21.89 -55.49 -10.32
N CYS A 612 -20.96 -56.16 -9.62
CA CYS A 612 -19.52 -56.04 -9.89
C CYS A 612 -19.01 -57.05 -10.94
N LYS A 613 -17.94 -56.72 -11.66
CA LYS A 613 -17.31 -57.55 -12.70
C LYS A 613 -15.80 -57.72 -12.46
N PHE A 614 -15.38 -58.93 -12.05
CA PHE A 614 -13.97 -59.29 -11.84
C PHE A 614 -13.57 -60.45 -12.73
N ARG A 615 -12.34 -60.45 -13.28
CA ARG A 615 -11.83 -61.62 -14.04
C ARG A 615 -11.38 -62.74 -13.10
N GLU A 616 -10.75 -62.38 -11.99
CA GLU A 616 -10.29 -63.32 -10.96
C GLU A 616 -10.70 -62.82 -9.57
N VAL A 617 -11.14 -63.73 -8.71
CA VAL A 617 -11.47 -63.45 -7.31
C VAL A 617 -10.67 -64.41 -6.44
N SER A 618 -9.80 -63.86 -5.60
CA SER A 618 -9.06 -64.59 -4.56
C SER A 618 -9.60 -64.14 -3.21
N GLN A 619 -10.42 -64.98 -2.57
CA GLN A 619 -11.03 -64.75 -1.25
C GLN A 619 -10.41 -65.67 -0.19
#